data_AF-A0A9P5X7D4-F1
#
_entry.id   AF-A0A9P5X7D4-F1
#
_cell.length_a   1.000
_cell.length_b   1.000
_cell.length_c   1.000
_cell.angle_alpha   90.00
_cell.angle_beta   90.00
_cell.angle_gamma   90.00
#
_symmetry.space_group_name_H-M   'P 1'
#
loop_
_entity.id
_entity.type
_entity.pdbx_description
1 polymer ?
#
loop_
_entity_poly.entity_id
_entity_poly.type
_entity_poly.pdbx_seq_one_letter_code
_entity_poly.pdbx_strand_id
1 'polypeptide(L)'
;MTQTIQPIIRLVVSCNGEQYRVVDVTGAPDGSWVRERVYAKLNIPDDTQTDYSIFPSEIGSFALGDPLNDRDLFSLCRKYGDPSGSLKFFVSTSPNKPPSQYDPGYNSDLTSSFFAGHRSARY
;
A
#
# COMPACT_ATOMS: atom_id res chain seq x y z
N MET A 1 -16.44 27.55 -7.22
CA MET A 1 -15.15 26.98 -6.75
C MET A 1 -15.15 25.52 -7.17
N THR A 2 -14.43 25.16 -8.23
CA THR A 2 -14.31 23.76 -8.68
C THR A 2 -13.45 23.02 -7.68
N GLN A 3 -14.07 22.24 -6.79
CA GLN A 3 -13.34 21.31 -5.92
C GLN A 3 -12.73 20.26 -6.86
N THR A 4 -11.42 20.36 -7.09
CA THR A 4 -10.67 19.35 -7.83
C THR A 4 -10.72 18.07 -7.02
N ILE A 5 -11.67 17.19 -7.37
CA ILE A 5 -11.77 15.84 -6.84
C ILE A 5 -10.47 15.14 -7.22
N GLN A 6 -9.57 14.95 -6.26
CA GLN A 6 -8.37 14.17 -6.49
C GLN A 6 -8.81 12.73 -6.79
N PRO A 7 -8.26 12.08 -7.83
CA PRO A 7 -8.59 10.70 -8.12
C PRO A 7 -8.21 9.86 -6.90
N ILE A 8 -9.20 9.19 -6.31
CA ILE A 8 -8.98 8.28 -5.18
C ILE A 8 -8.16 7.11 -5.71
N ILE A 9 -6.97 6.91 -5.17
CA ILE A 9 -6.09 5.83 -5.60
C ILE A 9 -5.92 4.88 -4.44
N ARG A 10 -6.45 3.66 -4.61
CA ARG A 10 -6.24 2.57 -3.67
C ARG A 10 -5.41 1.50 -4.34
N LEU A 11 -4.54 0.90 -3.54
CA LEU A 11 -3.69 -0.20 -3.95
C LEU A 11 -3.72 -1.28 -2.87
N VAL A 12 -3.55 -2.50 -3.32
CA VAL A 12 -3.63 -3.68 -2.49
C VAL A 12 -2.21 -4.23 -2.37
N VAL A 13 -1.74 -4.39 -1.14
CA VAL A 13 -0.40 -4.91 -0.87
C VAL A 13 -0.48 -6.19 -0.07
N SER A 14 0.39 -7.13 -0.36
CA SER A 14 0.53 -8.37 0.39
C SER A 14 1.99 -8.70 0.63
N CYS A 15 2.33 -9.34 1.74
CA CYS A 15 3.70 -9.82 1.97
C CYS A 15 3.85 -11.33 1.81
N ASN A 16 2.77 -12.10 1.98
CA ASN A 16 2.75 -13.57 1.93
C ASN A 16 1.92 -14.10 0.76
N GLY A 17 1.23 -13.22 0.02
CA GLY A 17 0.41 -13.59 -1.14
C GLY A 17 -0.97 -14.10 -0.75
N GLU A 18 -1.26 -14.18 0.54
CA GLU A 18 -2.53 -14.64 1.09
C GLU A 18 -3.27 -13.50 1.79
N GLN A 19 -2.52 -12.61 2.42
CA GLN A 19 -3.02 -11.54 3.26
C GLN A 19 -2.88 -10.21 2.52
N TYR A 20 -4.00 -9.71 2.02
CA TYR A 20 -4.07 -8.49 1.22
C TYR A 20 -4.54 -7.31 2.09
N ARG A 21 -3.78 -6.22 2.09
CA ARG A 21 -4.10 -4.98 2.80
C ARG A 21 -4.32 -3.85 1.80
N VAL A 22 -5.39 -3.10 1.99
CA VAL A 22 -5.69 -1.92 1.14
C VAL A 22 -4.98 -0.69 1.73
N VAL A 23 -4.20 -0.01 0.88
CA VAL A 23 -3.54 1.25 1.19
C VAL A 23 -4.16 2.33 0.32
N ASP A 24 -4.62 3.40 0.96
CA ASP A 24 -5.05 4.60 0.27
C ASP A 24 -3.84 5.50 0.06
N VAL A 25 -3.58 5.86 -1.19
CA VAL A 25 -2.48 6.76 -1.58
C VAL A 25 -2.98 7.95 -2.39
N THR A 26 -4.23 8.34 -2.14
CA THR A 26 -4.86 9.49 -2.75
C THR A 26 -4.05 10.75 -2.44
N GLY A 27 -3.62 11.46 -3.48
CA GLY A 27 -2.81 12.67 -3.34
C GLY A 27 -1.34 12.43 -2.99
N ALA A 28 -0.83 11.20 -3.16
CA ALA A 28 0.60 10.93 -2.98
C ALA A 28 1.44 11.87 -3.88
N PRO A 29 2.46 12.55 -3.33
CA PRO A 29 3.32 13.44 -4.11
C PRO A 29 4.33 12.66 -4.97
N ASP A 30 4.85 11.56 -4.42
CA ASP A 30 5.94 10.77 -5.01
C ASP A 30 5.82 9.29 -4.61
N GLY A 31 6.56 8.44 -5.33
CA GLY A 31 6.59 6.99 -5.08
C GLY A 31 7.16 6.60 -3.72
N SER A 32 8.12 7.37 -3.20
CA SER A 32 8.71 7.11 -1.88
C SER A 32 7.64 7.22 -0.79
N TRP A 33 6.74 8.20 -0.89
CA TRP A 33 5.62 8.37 0.04
C TRP A 33 4.64 7.19 -0.03
N VAL A 34 4.34 6.72 -1.26
CA VAL A 34 3.51 5.52 -1.48
C VAL A 34 4.17 4.30 -0.83
N ARG A 35 5.47 4.11 -1.06
CA ARG A 35 6.26 3.00 -0.51
C ARG A 35 6.26 3.00 1.02
N GLU A 36 6.52 4.14 1.65
CA GLU A 36 6.47 4.28 3.11
C GLU A 36 5.09 3.93 3.67
N ARG A 37 4.02 4.34 2.97
CA ARG A 37 2.65 3.94 3.37
C ARG A 37 2.39 2.46 3.23
N VAL A 38 2.96 1.82 2.22
CA VAL A 38 2.89 0.36 2.06
C VAL A 38 3.59 -0.34 3.22
N TYR A 39 4.84 0.03 3.54
CA TYR A 39 5.59 -0.58 4.64
C TYR A 39 4.92 -0.35 6.00
N ALA A 40 4.47 0.86 6.27
CA ALA A 40 3.74 1.18 7.49
C ALA A 40 2.45 0.36 7.63
N LYS A 41 1.72 0.14 6.52
CA LYS A 41 0.50 -0.69 6.53
C LYS A 41 0.78 -2.17 6.75
N LEU A 42 1.94 -2.65 6.33
CA LEU A 42 2.43 -4.00 6.57
C LEU A 42 3.17 -4.13 7.91
N ASN A 43 3.26 -3.06 8.72
CA ASN A 43 4.07 -3.06 9.95
C ASN A 43 5.51 -3.56 9.71
N ILE A 44 6.09 -3.25 8.56
CA ILE A 44 7.48 -3.61 8.26
C ILE A 44 8.38 -2.61 9.00
N PRO A 45 9.23 -3.08 9.94
CA PRO A 45 10.10 -2.20 10.70
C PRO A 45 11.16 -1.56 9.81
N ASP A 46 11.46 -0.29 10.07
CA ASP A 46 12.35 0.55 9.26
C ASP A 46 13.74 -0.08 9.05
N ASP A 47 14.28 -0.75 10.07
CA ASP A 47 15.54 -1.50 9.99
C ASP A 47 15.56 -2.56 8.87
N THR A 48 14.41 -3.16 8.59
CA THR A 48 14.29 -4.22 7.56
C THR A 48 13.76 -3.70 6.24
N GLN A 49 13.23 -2.48 6.16
CA GLN A 49 12.63 -1.94 4.93
C GLN A 49 13.61 -1.97 3.74
N THR A 50 14.92 -1.84 4.01
CA THR A 50 15.98 -1.92 3.00
C THR A 50 16.09 -3.31 2.36
N ASP A 51 15.76 -4.37 3.09
CA ASP A 51 15.73 -5.74 2.59
C ASP A 51 14.42 -6.05 1.83
N TYR A 52 13.35 -5.29 2.09
CA TYR A 52 12.06 -5.49 1.43
C TYR A 52 11.94 -4.73 0.12
N SER A 53 11.62 -5.46 -0.94
CA SER A 53 11.30 -4.89 -2.25
C SER A 53 9.82 -5.04 -2.56
N ILE A 54 9.26 -4.06 -3.27
CA ILE A 54 7.87 -4.10 -3.75
C ILE A 54 7.87 -4.63 -5.18
N PHE A 55 7.17 -5.73 -5.42
CA PHE A 55 7.00 -6.33 -6.73
C PHE A 55 5.57 -6.09 -7.22
N PRO A 56 5.34 -5.94 -8.54
CA PRO A 56 3.99 -6.06 -9.09
C PRO A 56 3.48 -7.48 -8.83
N SER A 57 2.18 -7.66 -8.63
CA SER A 57 1.60 -9.00 -8.48
C SER A 57 0.15 -8.99 -8.95
N GLU A 58 -0.37 -10.14 -9.36
CA GLU A 58 -1.78 -10.34 -9.71
C GLU A 58 -2.44 -11.31 -8.72
N ILE A 59 -3.77 -11.28 -8.62
CA ILE A 59 -4.48 -12.22 -7.74
C ILE A 59 -4.18 -13.64 -8.22
N GLY A 60 -3.59 -14.46 -7.33
CA GLY A 60 -3.20 -15.83 -7.64
C GLY A 60 -1.84 -15.96 -8.36
N SER A 61 -1.03 -14.91 -8.41
CA SER A 61 0.36 -14.96 -8.90
C SER A 61 1.34 -14.25 -7.96
N PHE A 62 2.59 -14.74 -7.92
CA PHE A 62 3.67 -14.14 -7.15
C PHE A 62 4.19 -12.85 -7.82
N ALA A 63 5.43 -12.45 -7.50
CA ALA A 63 6.10 -11.31 -8.13
C ALA A 63 6.05 -11.42 -9.67
N LEU A 64 5.36 -10.46 -10.28
CA LEU A 64 5.26 -10.27 -11.71
C LEU A 64 6.43 -9.40 -12.17
N GLY A 65 7.55 -10.06 -12.44
CA GLY A 65 8.77 -9.41 -12.94
C GLY A 65 9.62 -8.79 -11.83
N ASP A 66 10.29 -7.70 -12.20
CA ASP A 66 11.30 -7.03 -11.37
C ASP A 66 10.69 -6.15 -10.27
N PRO A 67 11.46 -5.88 -9.19
CA PRO A 67 11.01 -4.98 -8.13
C PRO A 67 10.76 -3.58 -8.69
N LEU A 68 9.64 -3.00 -8.29
CA LEU A 68 9.24 -1.64 -8.62
C LEU A 68 10.05 -0.64 -7.80
N ASN A 69 10.72 0.26 -8.50
CA ASN A 69 11.28 1.45 -7.89
C ASN A 69 10.17 2.46 -7.60
N ASP A 70 10.48 3.44 -6.75
CA ASP A 70 9.55 4.50 -6.34
C ASP A 70 8.88 5.16 -7.57
N ARG A 71 9.67 5.43 -8.62
CA ARG A 71 9.19 6.02 -9.87
C ARG A 71 8.15 5.14 -10.58
N ASP A 72 8.40 3.85 -10.66
CA ASP A 72 7.52 2.90 -11.37
C ASP A 72 6.25 2.63 -10.56
N LEU A 73 6.38 2.49 -9.23
CA LEU A 73 5.28 2.40 -8.28
C LEU A 73 4.33 3.61 -8.43
N PHE A 74 4.88 4.82 -8.44
CA PHE A 74 4.10 6.05 -8.62
C PHE A 74 3.44 6.13 -10.00
N SER A 75 4.19 5.77 -11.05
CA SER A 75 3.68 5.74 -12.42
C SER A 75 2.50 4.77 -12.55
N LEU A 76 2.60 3.58 -11.96
CA LEU A 76 1.52 2.59 -11.92
C LEU A 76 0.30 3.13 -11.17
N CYS A 77 0.51 3.72 -9.99
CA CYS A 77 -0.57 4.34 -9.21
C CYS A 77 -1.28 5.45 -10.00
N ARG A 78 -0.56 6.25 -10.79
CA ARG A 78 -1.19 7.28 -11.63
C ARG A 78 -1.89 6.73 -12.87
N LYS A 79 -1.35 5.67 -13.46
CA LYS A 79 -1.84 5.13 -14.74
C LYS A 79 -2.98 4.14 -14.58
N TYR A 80 -2.93 3.32 -13.53
CA TYR A 80 -3.87 2.22 -13.26
C TYR A 80 -4.48 2.29 -11.86
N GLY A 81 -4.15 3.30 -11.07
CA GLY A 81 -4.75 3.49 -9.76
C GLY A 81 -6.22 3.83 -9.87
N ASP A 82 -7.02 3.12 -9.08
CA ASP A 82 -8.47 3.22 -9.08
C ASP A 82 -8.98 3.16 -7.64
N PRO A 83 -10.11 3.79 -7.29
CA PRO A 83 -10.74 3.66 -5.97
C PRO A 83 -11.06 2.21 -5.58
N SER A 84 -11.16 1.31 -6.56
CA SER A 84 -11.48 -0.11 -6.34
C SER A 84 -10.31 -0.92 -5.79
N GLY A 85 -9.06 -0.43 -5.85
CA GLY A 85 -7.89 -1.23 -5.42
C GLY A 85 -7.47 -2.28 -6.45
N SER A 86 -7.53 -1.95 -7.74
CA SER A 86 -7.17 -2.89 -8.81
C SER A 86 -5.69 -3.28 -8.78
N LEU A 87 -4.81 -2.31 -8.48
CA LEU A 87 -3.37 -2.51 -8.38
C LEU A 87 -3.01 -3.40 -7.19
N LYS A 88 -2.20 -4.42 -7.47
CA LYS A 88 -1.69 -5.36 -6.48
C LYS A 88 -0.18 -5.38 -6.47
N PHE A 89 0.36 -5.35 -5.27
CA PHE A 89 1.78 -5.36 -5.02
C PHE A 89 2.12 -6.42 -3.99
N PHE A 90 3.25 -7.08 -4.21
CA PHE A 90 3.80 -8.08 -3.33
C PHE A 90 5.08 -7.55 -2.70
N VAL A 91 5.14 -7.51 -1.37
CA VAL A 91 6.29 -6.96 -0.63
C VAL A 91 7.05 -8.11 -0.01
N SER A 92 8.25 -8.37 -0.51
CA SER A 92 9.07 -9.48 -0.02
C SER A 92 10.54 -9.12 -0.12
N THR A 93 11.36 -9.82 0.66
CA THR A 93 12.82 -9.80 0.51
C THR A 93 13.29 -10.64 -0.68
N SER A 94 12.39 -11.44 -1.26
CA SER A 94 12.69 -12.30 -2.40
C SER A 94 11.50 -12.41 -3.34
N PRO A 95 11.69 -12.29 -4.67
CA PRO A 95 10.60 -12.40 -5.64
C PRO A 95 9.97 -13.81 -5.67
N ASN A 96 10.74 -14.82 -5.29
CA ASN A 96 10.38 -16.23 -5.51
C ASN A 96 9.96 -16.98 -4.24
N LYS A 97 9.92 -16.30 -3.08
CA LYS A 97 9.57 -16.89 -1.79
C LYS A 97 8.86 -15.85 -0.92
N PRO A 98 7.80 -16.21 -0.17
CA PRO A 98 7.33 -15.36 0.91
C PRO A 98 8.47 -15.20 1.94
N PRO A 99 8.57 -14.03 2.60
CA PRO A 99 9.56 -13.83 3.65
C PRO A 99 9.34 -14.90 4.73
N SER A 100 10.41 -15.63 5.09
CA SER A 100 10.33 -16.80 6.00
C SER A 100 9.88 -16.45 7.42
N GLN A 101 9.79 -15.16 7.75
CA GLN A 101 9.43 -14.65 9.05
C GLN A 101 8.68 -13.33 8.88
N TYR A 102 7.42 -13.41 8.46
CA TYR A 102 6.49 -12.29 8.63
C TYR A 102 5.44 -12.69 9.66
N ASP A 103 5.57 -12.15 10.86
CA ASP A 103 4.55 -12.20 11.90
C ASP A 103 3.64 -10.98 11.71
N PRO A 104 2.44 -11.14 11.12
CA PRO A 104 1.51 -10.03 10.98
C PRO A 104 0.98 -9.67 12.36
N GLY A 105 1.64 -8.75 13.05
CA GLY A 105 1.04 -7.97 14.12
C GLY A 105 -0.21 -7.28 13.58
N TYR A 106 -1.35 -7.94 13.69
CA TYR A 106 -2.66 -7.46 13.28
C TYR A 106 -3.07 -6.33 14.23
N ASN A 107 -2.83 -5.07 13.83
CA ASN A 107 -3.58 -3.95 14.36
C ASN A 107 -4.88 -3.83 13.54
N SER A 108 -5.98 -4.22 14.15
CA SER A 108 -7.35 -4.22 13.63
C SER A 108 -7.92 -2.81 13.40
N ASP A 109 -7.11 -1.75 13.52
CA ASP A 109 -7.55 -0.37 13.72
C ASP A 109 -7.94 0.40 12.45
N LEU A 110 -8.04 -0.25 11.29
CA LEU A 110 -8.35 0.44 10.02
C LEU A 110 -9.82 0.42 9.60
N THR A 111 -10.74 0.17 10.53
CA THR A 111 -12.18 0.39 10.31
C THR A 111 -12.76 1.61 11.05
N SER A 112 -11.94 2.41 11.75
CA SER A 112 -12.51 3.41 12.68
C SER A 112 -12.38 4.89 12.28
N SER A 113 -11.79 5.25 11.14
CA SER A 113 -11.58 6.67 10.78
C SER A 113 -12.38 7.19 9.58
N PHE A 114 -13.26 6.37 9.00
CA PHE A 114 -14.28 6.86 8.06
C PHE A 114 -15.56 7.18 8.85
N PHE A 115 -15.92 8.48 8.89
CA PHE A 115 -17.13 9.06 9.51
C PHE A 115 -17.11 9.33 11.03
N ALA A 116 -16.31 10.31 11.46
CA ALA A 116 -16.67 11.15 12.60
C ALA A 116 -16.28 12.60 12.36
N GLY A 117 -16.83 13.19 11.30
CA GLY A 117 -17.05 14.63 11.29
C GLY A 117 -18.16 14.94 12.29
N HIS A 118 -17.82 15.32 13.51
CA HIS A 118 -18.70 16.21 14.26
C HIS A 118 -17.90 17.25 15.03
N ARG A 119 -18.12 18.47 14.57
CA ARG A 119 -17.73 19.76 15.13
C ARG A 119 -17.92 19.86 16.64
N SER A 120 -16.92 20.50 17.24
CA SER A 120 -17.07 21.65 18.13
C SER A 120 -17.64 21.51 19.54
N ALA A 121 -16.85 22.13 20.42
CA ALA A 121 -17.21 23.11 21.44
C ALA A 121 -17.68 22.61 22.80
N ARG A 122 -16.82 22.92 23.78
CA ARG A 122 -17.09 23.69 25.01
C ARG A 122 -18.49 23.47 25.62
N TYR A 123 -18.50 22.99 26.86
CA TYR A 123 -18.71 23.85 28.03
C TYR A 123 -18.09 23.20 29.27
#